data_AF-A0AAV6C704-F1
#
_entry.id   AF-A0AAV6C704-F1
#
_cell.length_a   1.000
_cell.length_b   1.000
_cell.length_c   1.000
_cell.angle_alpha   90.00
_cell.angle_beta   90.00
_cell.angle_gamma   90.00
#
_symmetry.space_group_name_H-M   'P 1'
#
loop_
_entity.id
_entity.type
_entity.pdbx_description
1 polymer ?
#
loop_
_entity_poly.entity_id
_entity_poly.type
_entity_poly.pdbx_seq_one_letter_code
_entity_poly.pdbx_strand_id
1 'polypeptide(L)' 'VQDLQDMHNDFRQKVDDGLQKLSQNAGQNGMPAAPPAGQQPNAAGQATPDTNAAAQVQSQQQDANQAESDVNQAASSGNQ' A
#
# COMPACT_ATOMS: atom_id res chain seq x y z
N VAL A 1 -25.88 -40.50 15.44
CA VAL A 1 -25.60 -39.52 14.35
C VAL A 1 -26.70 -38.48 14.17
N GLN A 2 -27.90 -38.64 14.74
CA GLN A 2 -28.96 -37.63 14.72
C GLN A 2 -28.61 -36.41 15.58
N ASP A 3 -28.17 -36.63 16.82
CA ASP A 3 -27.79 -35.54 17.75
C ASP A 3 -26.69 -34.61 17.22
N LEU A 4 -25.76 -35.13 16.40
CA LEU A 4 -24.71 -34.32 15.76
C LEU A 4 -25.27 -33.43 14.65
N GLN A 5 -26.26 -33.91 13.92
CA GLN A 5 -26.95 -33.11 12.89
C GLN A 5 -27.78 -32.02 13.55
N ASP A 6 -28.46 -32.35 14.65
CA ASP A 6 -29.25 -31.38 15.41
C ASP A 6 -28.35 -30.30 16.03
N MET A 7 -27.21 -30.68 16.65
CA MET A 7 -26.24 -29.70 17.16
C MET A 7 -25.63 -28.82 16.07
N HIS A 8 -25.38 -29.37 14.89
CA HIS A 8 -24.85 -28.62 13.76
C HIS A 8 -25.88 -27.62 13.20
N ASN A 9 -27.14 -28.02 13.13
CA ASN A 9 -28.23 -27.14 12.72
C ASN A 9 -28.44 -26.00 13.73
N ASP A 10 -28.46 -26.32 15.03
CA ASP A 10 -28.52 -25.33 16.11
C ASP A 10 -27.34 -24.37 16.09
N PHE A 11 -26.14 -24.88 15.81
CA PHE A 11 -24.93 -24.06 15.70
C PHE A 11 -25.04 -23.09 14.52
N ARG A 12 -25.42 -23.57 13.33
CA ARG A 12 -25.62 -22.71 12.16
C ARG A 12 -26.66 -21.63 12.43
N GLN A 13 -27.80 -21.99 13.00
CA GLN A 13 -28.86 -21.03 13.30
C GLN A 13 -28.38 -19.95 14.27
N LYS A 14 -27.66 -20.30 15.33
CA LYS A 14 -27.11 -19.32 16.29
C LYS A 14 -26.08 -18.38 15.64
N VAL A 15 -25.25 -18.90 14.73
CA VAL A 15 -24.28 -18.10 13.99
C VAL A 15 -24.99 -17.12 13.06
N ASP A 16 -25.98 -17.58 12.31
CA ASP A 16 -26.74 -16.74 11.39
C ASP A 16 -27.50 -15.63 12.13
N ASP A 17 -28.18 -15.98 13.23
CA ASP A 17 -28.88 -15.00 14.09
C ASP A 17 -27.90 -13.96 14.67
N GLY A 18 -26.70 -14.40 15.08
CA GLY A 18 -25.65 -13.53 15.60
C GLY A 18 -25.13 -12.56 14.53
N LEU A 19 -24.87 -13.06 13.32
CA LEU A 19 -24.42 -12.25 12.19
C LEU A 19 -25.50 -11.25 11.73
N GLN A 20 -26.77 -11.67 11.71
CA GLN A 20 -27.88 -10.77 11.43
C GLN A 20 -27.98 -9.64 12.45
N LYS A 21 -27.87 -9.95 13.75
CA LYS A 21 -27.87 -8.94 14.82
C LYS A 21 -26.68 -7.99 14.70
N LEU A 22 -25.49 -8.51 14.39
CA LEU A 22 -24.31 -7.69 14.14
C LEU A 22 -24.55 -6.72 12.97
N SER A 23 -25.08 -7.23 11.86
CA SER A 23 -25.38 -6.41 10.67
C SER A 23 -26.45 -5.35 10.95
N GLN A 24 -27.51 -5.69 11.69
CA GLN A 24 -28.60 -4.76 12.00
C GLN A 24 -28.15 -3.65 12.96
N ASN A 25 -27.22 -3.97 13.87
CA ASN A 25 -26.70 -3.02 14.85
C ASN A 25 -25.38 -2.36 14.42
N ALA A 26 -24.85 -2.67 13.23
CA ALA A 26 -23.66 -2.02 12.70
C ALA A 26 -23.91 -0.51 12.59
N GLY A 27 -23.10 0.31 13.27
CA GLY A 27 -23.29 1.77 13.30
C GLY A 27 -24.36 2.28 14.27
N GLN A 28 -24.99 1.41 15.07
CA GLN A 28 -25.97 1.75 16.09
C GLN A 28 -25.48 1.29 17.48
N ASN A 29 -26.06 1.82 18.57
CA ASN A 29 -25.79 1.36 19.94
C ASN A 29 -24.29 1.39 20.37
N GLY A 30 -23.50 2.32 19.82
CA GLY A 30 -22.07 2.42 20.12
C GLY A 30 -21.17 1.44 19.34
N MET A 31 -21.74 0.61 18.46
CA MET A 31 -20.95 -0.17 17.50
C MET A 31 -20.50 0.72 16.33
N PRO A 32 -19.23 0.63 15.89
CA PRO A 32 -18.76 1.36 14.72
C PRO A 32 -19.54 0.92 13.49
N ALA A 33 -19.88 1.87 12.62
CA ALA A 33 -20.41 1.54 11.30
C ALA A 33 -19.36 0.71 10.55
N ALA A 34 -19.80 -0.30 9.83
CA ALA A 34 -18.91 -1.01 8.92
C ALA A 34 -18.29 0.02 7.94
N PRO A 35 -16.99 -0.08 7.64
CA PRO A 35 -16.41 0.78 6.62
C PRO A 35 -17.21 0.62 5.32
N PRO A 36 -17.47 1.72 4.59
CA PRO A 36 -18.28 1.67 3.38
C PRO A 36 -17.71 0.64 2.41
N ALA A 37 -18.58 -0.19 1.84
CA ALA A 37 -18.22 -1.16 0.81
C ALA A 37 -17.81 -0.40 -0.46
N GLY A 38 -16.53 -0.06 -0.56
CA GLY A 38 -15.97 0.72 -1.64
C GLY A 38 -14.44 0.69 -1.57
N GLN A 39 -13.80 0.94 -2.71
CA GLN A 39 -12.36 1.11 -2.75
C GLN A 39 -12.00 2.34 -1.93
N GLN A 40 -11.44 2.14 -0.73
CA GLN A 40 -10.82 3.26 -0.02
C GLN A 40 -9.54 3.64 -0.77
N PRO A 41 -9.34 4.92 -1.11
CA PRO A 41 -8.08 5.36 -1.67
C PRO A 41 -6.96 4.94 -0.73
N ASN A 42 -6.03 4.11 -1.23
CA ASN A 42 -4.84 3.80 -0.47
C ASN A 42 -4.04 5.11 -0.33
N ALA A 43 -3.91 5.62 0.90
CA ALA A 43 -3.11 6.82 1.17
C ALA A 43 -1.66 6.66 0.68
N ALA A 44 -1.14 5.43 0.61
CA ALA A 44 0.18 5.13 0.07
C ALA A 44 0.27 5.16 -1.48
N GLY A 45 -0.87 5.23 -2.18
CA GLY A 45 -0.94 5.27 -3.65
C GLY A 45 -0.90 6.67 -4.24
N GLN A 46 -0.91 7.72 -3.41
CA GLN A 46 -0.92 9.11 -3.83
C GLN A 46 0.42 9.78 -3.55
N ALA A 47 1.51 9.24 -4.10
CA ALA A 47 2.77 9.98 -4.13
C ALA A 47 2.65 11.12 -5.17
N THR A 48 2.91 12.36 -4.75
CA THR A 48 3.04 13.47 -5.69
C THR A 48 4.28 13.25 -6.57
N PRO A 49 4.18 13.36 -7.90
CA PRO A 49 5.34 13.27 -8.78
C PRO A 49 6.43 14.28 -8.37
N ASP A 50 7.69 13.86 -8.38
CA ASP A 50 8.82 14.75 -8.12
C ASP A 50 9.01 15.68 -9.33
N THR A 51 8.73 16.97 -9.14
CA THR A 51 8.87 17.99 -10.19
C THR A 51 10.33 18.35 -10.47
N ASN A 52 11.26 17.97 -9.60
CA ASN A 52 12.69 18.27 -9.70
C ASN A 52 13.52 17.11 -10.29
N ALA A 53 12.91 15.95 -10.55
CA ALA A 53 13.60 14.78 -11.08
C ALA A 53 14.40 15.07 -12.36
N ALA A 54 13.85 15.89 -13.27
CA ALA A 54 14.54 16.28 -14.50
C ALA A 54 15.81 17.11 -14.23
N ALA A 55 15.74 18.06 -13.28
CA ALA A 55 16.89 18.88 -12.91
C ALA A 55 17.97 18.06 -12.20
N GLN A 56 17.58 17.11 -11.35
CA GLN A 56 18.52 16.18 -10.69
C GLN A 56 19.25 15.31 -11.71
N VAL A 57 18.55 14.74 -12.69
CA VAL A 57 19.17 13.96 -13.77
C VAL A 57 20.14 14.82 -14.57
N GLN A 58 19.78 16.07 -14.88
CA GLN A 58 20.66 16.96 -15.63
C GLN A 58 21.91 17.37 -14.84
N SER A 59 21.78 17.63 -13.53
CA SER A 59 22.93 17.87 -12.65
C SER A 59 23.85 16.66 -12.62
N GLN A 60 23.29 15.47 -12.44
CA GLN A 60 24.07 14.22 -12.39
C GLN A 60 24.85 13.97 -13.68
N GLN A 61 24.26 14.32 -14.84
CA GLN A 61 24.94 14.20 -16.12
C GLN A 61 26.11 15.19 -16.24
N GLN A 62 25.95 16.42 -15.75
CA GLN A 62 27.05 17.40 -15.76
C GLN A 62 28.20 16.97 -14.85
N ASP A 63 27.89 16.50 -13.65
CA ASP A 63 28.89 15.99 -12.71
C ASP A 63 29.64 14.78 -13.28
N ALA A 64 28.92 13.86 -13.94
CA ALA A 64 29.52 12.72 -14.62
C ALA A 64 30.46 13.14 -15.75
N ASN A 65 30.04 14.09 -16.60
CA ASN A 65 30.87 14.59 -17.69
C ASN A 65 32.15 15.26 -17.17
N GLN A 66 32.05 16.02 -16.07
CA GLN A 66 33.21 16.64 -15.45
C GLN A 66 34.17 15.59 -14.90
N ALA A 67 33.64 14.60 -14.17
CA ALA A 67 34.44 13.50 -13.65
C ALA A 67 35.15 12.70 -14.76
N GLU A 68 34.47 12.43 -15.88
CA GLU A 68 35.07 11.79 -17.04
C GLU A 68 36.19 12.64 -17.66
N SER A 69 35.99 13.95 -17.77
CA SER A 69 37.02 14.87 -18.26
C SER A 69 38.25 14.88 -17.35
N ASP A 70 38.05 14.96 -16.03
CA ASP A 70 39.13 15.00 -15.04
C ASP A 70 39.94 13.69 -15.07
N VAL A 71 39.27 12.54 -15.15
CA VAL A 71 39.92 11.23 -15.30
C VAL A 71 40.70 11.13 -16.60
N ASN A 72 40.13 11.58 -17.72
CA ASN A 72 40.82 11.57 -19.01
C ASN A 72 42.05 12.48 -18.99
N GLN A 73 41.98 13.64 -18.34
CA GLN A 73 43.11 14.56 -18.19
C GLN A 73 44.21 13.98 -17.28
N ALA A 74 43.82 13.34 -16.18
CA ALA A 74 44.73 12.64 -15.28
C ALA A 74 45.42 11.46 -16.00
N ALA A 75 44.67 10.67 -16.78
CA ALA A 75 45.18 9.53 -17.53
C ALA A 75 46.14 9.96 -18.66
N SER A 76 45.86 11.07 -19.34
CA SER A 76 46.75 11.62 -20.38
C SER A 76 47.99 12.30 -19.81
N SER A 77 47.96 12.79 -18.57
CA SER A 77 49.10 13.38 -17.87
C SER A 77 49.99 12.34 -17.17
N GLY A 78 49.44 11.17 -16.82
CA GLY A 78 50.18 10.05 -16.22
C GLY A 78 50.96 9.15 -17.20
N ASN A 79 50.85 9.40 -18.51
CA ASN A 79 51.49 8.63 -19.58
C ASN A 79 52.70 9.34 -20.23
N GLN A 80 53.31 10.32 -19.55
CA GLN A 80 54.57 10.97 -19.95
C GLN A 80 55.76 10.48 -19.12
#